data_AF-A0A1J3HB42-F1
#
_entry.id   AF-A0A1J3HB42-F1
#
_cell.length_a   1.000
_cell.length_b   1.000
_cell.length_c   1.000
_cell.angle_alpha   90.00
_cell.angle_beta   90.00
_cell.angle_gamma   90.00
#
_symmetry.space_group_name_H-M   'P 1'
#
loop_
_entity.id
_entity.type
_entity.pdbx_description
1 polymer ?
#
loop_
_entity_poly.entity_id
_entity_poly.type
_entity_poly.pdbx_seq_one_letter_code
_entity_poly.pdbx_strand_id
1 'polypeptide(L)'
;VIIGIVDTGVWPESQVFNDNGMGPVPSQWKGDCESGEMFNSSHCNKKLIGAKYFISAFLAKYGSFNATESLDFISPRDYDGHGTHVATIAGGSVLPNISYKGLAGGTVRGGAPRARIAMYK
;
A
#
# COMPACT_ATOMS: atom_id res chain seq x y z
N VAL A 1 14.76 -7.81 1.22
CA VAL A 1 13.69 -8.08 2.22
C VAL A 1 12.37 -7.58 1.66
N ILE A 2 11.31 -8.34 1.88
CA ILE A 2 9.93 -8.00 1.53
C ILE A 2 9.15 -7.94 2.85
N ILE A 3 8.47 -6.84 3.12
CA ILE A 3 7.62 -6.67 4.30
C ILE A 3 6.18 -6.87 3.84
N GLY A 4 5.54 -7.91 4.37
CA GLY A 4 4.10 -8.12 4.23
C GLY A 4 3.34 -7.29 5.26
N ILE A 5 2.31 -6.58 4.82
CA ILE A 5 1.49 -5.71 5.66
C ILE A 5 0.04 -6.15 5.52
N VAL A 6 -0.57 -6.48 6.66
CA VAL A 6 -2.00 -6.83 6.75
C VAL A 6 -2.70 -5.64 7.40
N ASP A 7 -3.44 -4.86 6.62
CA ASP A 7 -3.97 -3.55 7.03
C ASP A 7 -5.08 -3.05 6.08
N THR A 8 -5.54 -1.81 6.16
CA THR A 8 -6.69 -1.26 5.39
C THR A 8 -6.43 -1.07 3.88
N GLY A 9 -5.27 -1.46 3.38
CA GLY A 9 -4.85 -1.28 1.99
C GLY A 9 -3.70 -0.30 1.83
N VAL A 10 -3.44 0.11 0.60
CA VAL A 10 -2.37 1.06 0.26
C VAL A 10 -2.84 2.14 -0.72
N TRP A 11 -2.36 3.37 -0.57
CA TRP A 11 -2.48 4.45 -1.56
C TRP A 11 -1.23 4.49 -2.47
N PRO A 12 -1.22 3.76 -3.60
CA PRO A 12 -0.01 3.49 -4.38
C PRO A 12 0.63 4.73 -4.99
N GLU A 13 -0.12 5.81 -5.23
CA GLU A 13 0.39 7.07 -5.79
C GLU A 13 1.18 7.90 -4.77
N SER A 14 1.14 7.54 -3.49
CA SER A 14 1.92 8.25 -2.49
C SER A 14 3.41 8.15 -2.83
N GLN A 15 4.11 9.28 -2.80
CA GLN A 15 5.53 9.33 -3.16
C GLN A 15 6.41 8.44 -2.27
N VAL A 16 5.93 8.04 -1.07
CA VAL A 16 6.66 7.12 -0.18
C VAL A 16 6.79 5.72 -0.78
N PHE A 17 6.00 5.40 -1.81
CA PHE A 17 6.10 4.17 -2.60
C PHE A 17 6.85 4.37 -3.92
N ASN A 18 7.59 5.47 -4.08
CA ASN A 18 8.52 5.60 -5.21
C ASN A 18 9.58 4.50 -5.16
N ASP A 19 10.01 4.07 -6.34
CA ASP A 19 10.93 2.95 -6.51
C ASP A 19 12.27 3.37 -7.14
N ASN A 20 12.60 4.66 -7.01
CA ASN A 20 13.83 5.25 -7.50
C ASN A 20 15.04 4.58 -6.86
N GLY A 21 16.02 4.21 -7.69
CA GLY A 21 17.22 3.52 -7.23
C GLY A 21 17.00 2.07 -6.77
N MET A 22 15.78 1.52 -6.89
CA MET A 22 15.54 0.10 -6.61
C MET A 22 15.88 -0.75 -7.84
N GLY A 23 16.59 -1.86 -7.61
CA GLY A 23 16.83 -2.89 -8.62
C GLY A 23 15.57 -3.70 -8.95
N PRO A 24 15.67 -4.71 -9.83
CA PRO A 24 14.53 -5.54 -10.21
C PRO A 24 13.87 -6.22 -8.99
N VAL A 25 12.59 -6.57 -9.12
CA VAL A 25 11.88 -7.36 -8.11
C VAL A 25 12.60 -8.72 -7.95
N PRO A 26 12.82 -9.21 -6.71
CA PRO A 26 13.50 -10.49 -6.50
C PRO A 26 12.81 -11.63 -7.26
N SER A 27 13.56 -12.46 -7.98
CA SER A 27 13.02 -13.57 -8.80
C SER A 27 12.24 -14.62 -8.01
N GLN A 28 12.52 -14.73 -6.71
CA GLN A 28 11.81 -15.58 -5.77
C GLN A 28 10.43 -15.03 -5.36
N TRP A 29 10.13 -13.75 -5.62
CA TRP A 29 8.81 -13.19 -5.38
C TRP A 29 7.80 -13.80 -6.36
N LYS A 30 6.69 -14.32 -5.82
CA LYS A 30 5.60 -14.94 -6.58
C LYS A 30 4.24 -14.30 -6.33
N GLY A 31 4.20 -13.23 -5.53
CA GLY A 31 2.99 -12.44 -5.38
C GLY A 31 2.72 -11.58 -6.61
N ASP A 32 1.48 -11.11 -6.70
CA ASP A 32 0.93 -10.35 -7.80
C ASP A 32 0.27 -9.05 -7.31
N CYS A 33 -0.13 -8.23 -8.27
CA CYS A 33 -0.83 -6.97 -8.05
C CYS A 33 -2.27 -7.13 -8.50
N GLU A 34 -3.15 -7.47 -7.56
CA GLU A 34 -4.55 -7.75 -7.84
C GLU A 34 -5.28 -6.47 -8.25
N SER A 35 -6.06 -6.54 -9.32
CA SER A 35 -6.85 -5.40 -9.80
C SER A 35 -8.22 -5.37 -9.13
N GLY A 36 -8.79 -4.18 -9.01
CA GLY A 36 -10.10 -3.94 -8.44
C GLY A 36 -10.54 -2.49 -8.68
N GLU A 37 -11.50 -2.02 -7.90
CA GLU A 37 -11.96 -0.63 -7.96
C GLU A 37 -10.80 0.37 -7.78
N MET A 38 -10.62 1.23 -8.80
CA MET A 38 -9.59 2.27 -8.81
C MET A 38 -8.17 1.75 -8.59
N PHE A 39 -7.90 0.47 -8.80
CA PHE A 39 -6.59 -0.14 -8.60
C PHE A 39 -6.35 -1.20 -9.68
N ASN A 40 -5.19 -1.14 -10.31
CA ASN A 40 -4.81 -2.05 -11.38
C ASN A 40 -3.33 -2.44 -11.24
N SER A 41 -2.87 -3.37 -12.06
CA SER A 41 -1.50 -3.88 -11.97
C SER A 41 -0.40 -2.82 -12.12
N SER A 42 -0.65 -1.69 -12.81
CA SER A 42 0.34 -0.62 -12.96
C SER A 42 0.58 0.20 -11.69
N HIS A 43 -0.25 0.02 -10.66
CA HIS A 43 -0.04 0.64 -9.34
C HIS A 43 1.04 -0.06 -8.52
N CYS A 44 1.37 -1.32 -8.85
CA CYS A 44 2.57 -1.93 -8.32
C CYS A 44 3.80 -1.55 -9.15
N ASN A 45 4.94 -1.45 -8.48
CA ASN A 45 6.21 -1.08 -9.05
C ASN A 45 7.33 -1.86 -8.35
N LYS A 46 8.58 -1.39 -8.40
CA LYS A 46 9.68 -2.06 -7.70
C LYS A 46 9.62 -1.82 -6.18
N LYS A 47 8.82 -0.89 -5.65
CA LYS A 47 8.67 -0.62 -4.21
C LYS A 47 7.50 -1.37 -3.60
N LEU A 48 6.28 -1.10 -4.09
CA LEU A 48 5.07 -1.87 -3.81
C LEU A 48 5.00 -3.00 -4.84
N ILE A 49 5.46 -4.19 -4.47
CA ILE A 49 5.66 -5.30 -5.41
C ILE A 49 4.48 -6.27 -5.49
N GLY A 50 3.50 -6.12 -4.60
CA GLY A 50 2.25 -6.86 -4.63
C GLY A 50 1.21 -6.24 -3.72
N ALA A 51 -0.05 -6.46 -4.08
CA ALA A 51 -1.19 -5.92 -3.39
C ALA A 51 -2.38 -6.86 -3.61
N LYS A 52 -3.02 -7.29 -2.52
CA LYS A 52 -4.21 -8.15 -2.52
C LYS A 52 -5.25 -7.62 -1.56
N TYR A 53 -6.49 -8.05 -1.73
CA TYR A 53 -7.58 -7.74 -0.83
C TYR A 53 -8.49 -8.96 -0.61
N PHE A 54 -9.14 -9.05 0.56
CA PHE A 54 -9.86 -10.23 1.03
C PHE A 54 -11.27 -9.87 1.51
N ILE A 55 -12.21 -9.75 0.57
CA ILE A 55 -13.60 -9.35 0.88
C ILE A 55 -14.57 -10.53 1.06
N SER A 56 -14.17 -11.75 0.70
CA SER A 56 -15.10 -12.90 0.60
C SER A 56 -15.84 -13.21 1.92
N ALA A 57 -15.15 -13.14 3.06
CA ALA A 57 -15.77 -13.40 4.36
C ALA A 57 -16.79 -12.31 4.74
N PHE A 58 -16.52 -11.05 4.38
CA PHE A 58 -17.45 -9.94 4.57
C PHE A 58 -18.72 -10.17 3.74
N LEU A 59 -18.58 -10.47 2.45
CA LEU A 59 -19.72 -10.74 1.56
C LEU A 59 -20.53 -11.96 2.01
N ALA A 60 -19.88 -13.01 2.51
CA ALA A 60 -20.57 -14.19 3.04
C ALA A 60 -21.43 -13.87 4.27
N LYS A 61 -21.01 -12.90 5.10
CA LYS A 61 -21.72 -12.51 6.32
C LYS A 61 -22.81 -11.46 6.07
N TYR A 62 -22.56 -10.48 5.21
CA TYR A 62 -23.42 -9.31 5.03
C TYR A 62 -24.17 -9.29 3.69
N GLY A 63 -23.86 -10.21 2.76
CA GLY A 63 -24.53 -10.37 1.47
C GLY A 63 -24.06 -9.40 0.38
N SER A 64 -23.77 -8.15 0.73
CA SER A 64 -23.26 -7.15 -0.21
C SER A 64 -22.35 -6.13 0.48
N PHE A 65 -21.55 -5.42 -0.32
CA PHE A 65 -20.82 -4.25 0.12
C PHE A 65 -21.60 -3.00 -0.30
N ASN A 66 -21.99 -2.17 0.68
CA ASN A 66 -22.68 -0.92 0.45
C ASN A 66 -21.70 0.25 0.58
N ALA A 67 -21.18 0.69 -0.56
CA ALA A 67 -20.23 1.81 -0.63
C ALA A 67 -20.82 3.15 -0.14
N THR A 68 -22.14 3.26 0.02
CA THR A 68 -22.81 4.45 0.58
C THR A 68 -22.80 4.48 2.11
N GLU A 69 -22.68 3.33 2.77
CA GLU A 69 -22.65 3.21 4.23
C GLU A 69 -21.22 3.07 4.78
N SER A 70 -20.34 2.42 4.01
CA SER A 70 -18.92 2.29 4.31
C SER A 70 -18.14 2.74 3.09
N LEU A 71 -17.55 3.92 3.17
CA LEU A 71 -16.69 4.42 2.11
C LEU A 71 -15.42 3.56 2.09
N ASP A 72 -15.29 2.69 1.08
CA ASP A 72 -14.09 1.89 0.84
C ASP A 72 -14.09 1.37 -0.61
N PHE A 73 -13.00 0.74 -1.03
CA PHE A 73 -12.82 0.12 -2.34
C PHE A 73 -12.78 -1.41 -2.26
N ILE A 74 -13.47 -2.08 -3.17
CA ILE A 74 -13.30 -3.51 -3.48
C ILE A 74 -12.02 -3.67 -4.32
N SER A 75 -10.89 -3.37 -3.68
CA SER A 75 -9.54 -3.45 -4.22
C SER A 75 -8.50 -3.30 -3.11
N PRO A 76 -7.19 -3.47 -3.38
CA PRO A 76 -6.14 -3.19 -2.41
C PRO A 76 -5.99 -1.71 -2.05
N ARG A 77 -6.75 -0.80 -2.67
CA ARG A 77 -6.65 0.64 -2.41
C ARG A 77 -7.11 0.96 -0.99
N ASP A 78 -6.35 1.83 -0.34
CA ASP A 78 -6.66 2.37 0.98
C ASP A 78 -7.65 3.53 0.88
N TYR A 79 -8.79 3.43 1.56
CA TYR A 79 -9.67 4.58 1.78
C TYR A 79 -9.39 5.26 3.12
N ASP A 80 -9.11 4.46 4.16
CA ASP A 80 -8.96 4.92 5.55
C ASP A 80 -7.65 5.69 5.77
N GLY A 81 -6.54 5.18 5.22
CA GLY A 81 -5.21 5.75 5.36
C GLY A 81 -4.32 5.04 6.38
N HIS A 82 -4.89 4.24 7.29
CA HIS A 82 -4.13 3.49 8.30
C HIS A 82 -3.06 2.59 7.65
N GLY A 83 -3.43 1.77 6.66
CA GLY A 83 -2.52 0.87 5.97
C GLY A 83 -1.40 1.58 5.21
N THR A 84 -1.71 2.70 4.56
CA THR A 84 -0.71 3.56 3.93
C THR A 84 0.27 4.15 4.93
N HIS A 85 -0.22 4.60 6.09
CA HIS A 85 0.60 5.17 7.15
C HIS A 85 1.51 4.12 7.78
N VAL A 86 0.99 2.93 8.09
CA VAL A 86 1.77 1.78 8.60
C VAL A 86 2.83 1.35 7.58
N ALA A 87 2.47 1.24 6.31
CA ALA A 87 3.41 0.91 5.24
C ALA A 87 4.54 1.93 5.08
N THR A 88 4.22 3.22 5.27
CA THR A 88 5.21 4.29 5.28
C THR A 88 6.18 4.14 6.45
N ILE A 89 5.68 3.86 7.66
CA ILE A 89 6.52 3.68 8.85
C ILE A 89 7.43 2.45 8.71
N ALA A 90 6.90 1.32 8.25
CA ALA A 90 7.68 0.09 8.14
C ALA A 90 8.77 0.20 7.05
N GLY A 91 8.36 0.66 5.87
CA GLY A 91 9.17 0.51 4.67
C GLY A 91 9.10 1.68 3.71
N GLY A 92 8.56 2.85 4.03
CA GLY A 92 8.51 4.00 3.10
C GLY A 92 9.88 4.39 2.55
N SER A 93 9.92 4.78 1.26
CA SER A 93 11.11 5.34 0.61
C SER A 93 11.51 6.67 1.26
N VAL A 94 12.76 7.08 1.05
CA VAL A 94 13.28 8.34 1.60
C VAL A 94 12.71 9.51 0.82
N LEU A 95 12.03 10.44 1.50
CA LEU A 95 11.47 11.65 0.93
C LEU A 95 11.85 12.88 1.76
N PRO A 96 12.63 13.82 1.20
CA PRO A 96 12.96 15.07 1.87
C PRO A 96 11.78 16.06 1.82
N ASN A 97 11.83 17.09 2.66
CA ASN A 97 10.96 18.27 2.63
C ASN A 97 9.46 17.94 2.77
N ILE A 98 9.12 16.98 3.62
CA ILE A 98 7.73 16.63 3.95
C ILE A 98 7.37 17.23 5.31
N SER A 99 6.13 17.69 5.44
CA SER A 99 5.55 18.15 6.70
C SER A 99 4.03 17.94 6.70
N TYR A 100 3.42 17.90 7.88
CA TYR A 100 1.96 17.95 8.00
C TYR A 100 1.53 19.38 8.36
N LYS A 101 1.06 20.14 7.38
CA LYS A 101 0.63 21.56 7.57
C LYS A 101 1.72 22.41 8.27
N GLY A 102 3.00 22.16 7.96
CA GLY A 102 4.15 22.84 8.58
C GLY A 102 4.68 22.20 9.87
N LEU A 103 3.99 21.19 10.44
CA LEU A 103 4.46 20.44 11.59
C LEU A 103 5.37 19.28 11.18
N ALA A 104 6.33 18.96 12.06
CA ALA A 104 7.29 17.86 11.89
C ALA A 104 8.03 17.89 10.53
N GLY A 105 8.46 19.08 10.10
CA GLY A 105 9.21 19.25 8.85
C GLY A 105 10.53 18.48 8.86
N GLY A 106 10.75 17.68 7.82
CA GLY A 106 11.99 16.92 7.69
C GLY A 106 11.98 15.91 6.54
N THR A 107 12.80 14.87 6.71
CA THR A 107 12.86 13.75 5.78
C THR A 107 12.07 12.58 6.34
N VAL A 108 11.04 12.14 5.61
CA VAL A 108 10.28 10.93 5.93
C VAL A 108 11.05 9.72 5.39
N ARG A 109 11.09 8.64 6.17
CA ARG A 109 11.57 7.33 5.74
C ARG A 109 10.99 6.23 6.61
N GLY A 110 10.85 5.03 6.05
CA GLY A 110 10.52 3.85 6.85
C GLY A 110 11.69 3.37 7.72
N GLY A 111 11.41 2.44 8.63
CA GLY A 111 12.43 1.71 9.37
C GLY A 111 13.43 1.02 8.44
N ALA A 112 12.93 0.44 7.34
CA ALA A 112 13.73 -0.18 6.28
C ALA A 112 13.43 0.43 4.88
N PRO A 113 14.01 1.58 4.52
CA PRO A 113 13.62 2.34 3.31
C PRO A 113 13.85 1.63 1.97
N ARG A 114 14.74 0.63 1.94
CA ARG A 114 15.01 -0.18 0.75
C ARG A 114 14.26 -1.52 0.72
N ALA A 115 13.43 -1.80 1.73
CA ALA A 115 12.56 -2.96 1.71
C ALA A 115 11.49 -2.80 0.62
N ARG A 116 11.03 -3.93 0.08
CA ARG A 116 9.85 -4.02 -0.78
C ARG A 116 8.62 -4.19 0.10
N ILE A 117 7.47 -3.73 -0.34
CA ILE A 117 6.20 -3.84 0.38
C ILE A 117 5.26 -4.76 -0.40
N ALA A 118 4.57 -5.64 0.33
CA ALA A 118 3.43 -6.39 -0.16
C ALA A 118 2.22 -6.09 0.74
N MET A 119 1.15 -5.56 0.17
CA MET A 119 -0.06 -5.17 0.89
C MET A 119 -1.12 -6.28 0.83
N TYR A 120 -1.76 -6.55 1.96
CA TYR A 120 -2.82 -7.53 2.12
C TYR A 120 -3.97 -6.86 2.89
N LYS A 121 -5.01 -6.47 2.15
CA LYS A 121 -6.19 -5.81 2.69
C LYS A 121 -7.24 -6.80 3.16
#